data_AF-B4CTQ6-F1
#
_entry.id   AF-B4CTQ6-F1
#
_cell.length_a   1.000
_cell.length_b   1.000
_cell.length_c   1.000
_cell.angle_alpha   90.00
_cell.angle_beta   90.00
_cell.angle_gamma   90.00
#
_symmetry.space_group_name_H-M   'P 1'
#
loop_
_entity.id
_entity.type
_entity.pdbx_description
1 polymer ?
#
loop_
_entity_poly.entity_id
_entity_poly.type
_entity_poly.pdbx_seq_one_letter_code
_entity_poly.pdbx_strand_id
1 'polypeptide(L)'
;MHKALNTAARSGAKVTQETLDNAQKQNVAGLDVSKGSFSAPASTAAEPSSAGVSLYREAAKWNGLVENSRSNIARKQAAEKTIADASAPPPAKAQAQKDLEQIASDDKATRAANDAVASKLSDTRYVAGFGNNGGEEYLSYMNVTEGMHERGGKEWEDWRSKMTKTVCGAQNEDGSWAGQHCITGRTFCTATALLTLLVEKGKDNAGLSSTNAPAAPVAVK
;
A
#
# COMPACT_ATOMS: atom_id res chain seq x y z
N MET A 1 6.12 -6.07 6.08
CA MET A 1 7.25 -6.57 5.26
C MET A 1 6.84 -7.23 3.94
N HIS A 2 5.59 -7.67 3.73
CA HIS A 2 5.21 -8.43 2.52
C HIS A 2 5.14 -7.61 1.21
N LYS A 3 4.87 -6.30 1.29
CA LYS A 3 4.94 -5.38 0.11
C LYS A 3 6.31 -5.43 -0.58
N ALA A 4 7.40 -5.42 0.21
CA ALA A 4 8.76 -5.33 -0.33
C ALA A 4 9.12 -6.52 -1.24
N LEU A 5 8.59 -7.72 -0.97
CA LEU A 5 8.81 -8.90 -1.80
C LEU A 5 8.19 -8.73 -3.19
N ASN A 6 6.95 -8.22 -3.25
CA ASN A 6 6.26 -7.91 -4.50
C ASN A 6 6.99 -6.82 -5.28
N THR A 7 7.41 -5.74 -4.61
CA THR A 7 8.19 -4.68 -5.25
C THR A 7 9.52 -5.20 -5.80
N ALA A 8 10.26 -5.99 -5.02
CA ALA A 8 11.54 -6.56 -5.44
C ALA A 8 11.38 -7.47 -6.66
N ALA A 9 10.36 -8.34 -6.68
CA ALA A 9 10.05 -9.19 -7.82
C ALA A 9 9.76 -8.37 -9.08
N ARG A 10 8.93 -7.31 -8.96
CA ARG A 10 8.62 -6.40 -10.08
C ARG A 10 9.84 -5.62 -10.57
N SER A 11 10.79 -5.33 -9.68
CA SER A 11 12.07 -4.69 -10.02
C SER A 11 13.13 -5.67 -10.55
N GLY A 12 12.76 -6.93 -10.82
CA GLY A 12 13.64 -7.94 -11.43
C GLY A 12 14.50 -8.72 -10.44
N ALA A 13 14.31 -8.55 -9.13
CA ALA A 13 14.96 -9.42 -8.15
C ALA A 13 14.43 -10.86 -8.27
N LYS A 14 15.31 -11.84 -8.01
CA LYS A 14 14.94 -13.26 -8.02
C LYS A 14 14.11 -13.61 -6.80
N VAL A 15 12.79 -13.50 -6.91
CA VAL A 15 11.82 -13.92 -5.89
C VAL A 15 10.97 -15.03 -6.47
N THR A 16 10.85 -16.16 -5.77
CA THR A 16 10.06 -17.30 -6.24
C THR A 16 8.56 -17.04 -6.09
N GLN A 17 7.74 -17.64 -6.97
CA GLN A 17 6.29 -17.55 -6.86
C GLN A 17 5.78 -18.08 -5.52
N GLU A 18 6.36 -19.16 -5.02
CA GLU A 18 6.06 -19.72 -3.70
C GLU A 18 6.28 -18.70 -2.57
N THR A 19 7.34 -17.88 -2.66
CA THR A 19 7.63 -16.85 -1.67
C THR A 19 6.56 -15.75 -1.70
N LEU A 20 6.12 -15.35 -2.90
CA LEU A 20 5.04 -14.38 -3.08
C LEU A 20 3.71 -14.94 -2.55
N ASP A 21 3.41 -16.20 -2.83
CA ASP A 21 2.18 -16.88 -2.37
C ASP A 21 2.16 -17.00 -0.84
N ASN A 22 3.31 -17.30 -0.22
CA ASN A 22 3.41 -17.35 1.24
C ASN A 22 3.26 -15.96 1.86
N ALA A 23 3.85 -14.92 1.25
CA ALA A 23 3.63 -13.54 1.67
C ALA A 23 2.15 -13.13 1.54
N GLN A 24 1.48 -13.58 0.48
CA GLN A 24 0.05 -13.32 0.26
C GLN A 24 -0.82 -14.02 1.32
N LYS A 25 -0.53 -15.28 1.68
CA LYS A 25 -1.22 -15.97 2.80
C LYS A 25 -1.13 -15.17 4.09
N GLN A 26 0.02 -14.59 4.40
CA GLN A 26 0.20 -13.76 5.60
C GLN A 26 -0.59 -12.44 5.53
N ASN A 27 -0.73 -11.84 4.34
CA ASN A 27 -1.54 -10.63 4.16
C ASN A 27 -3.04 -10.90 4.31
N VAL A 28 -3.52 -12.06 3.82
CA VAL A 28 -4.92 -12.48 3.92
C VAL A 28 -5.26 -13.02 5.33
N ALA A 29 -4.26 -13.46 6.10
CA ALA A 29 -4.48 -14.00 7.43
C ALA A 29 -5.25 -13.02 8.32
N GLY A 30 -6.38 -13.46 8.87
CA GLY A 30 -7.26 -12.63 9.69
C GLY A 30 -8.10 -11.62 8.92
N LEU A 31 -8.21 -11.70 7.59
CA LEU A 31 -9.24 -11.01 6.81
C LEU A 31 -10.45 -11.92 6.64
N ASP A 32 -11.61 -11.49 7.13
CA ASP A 32 -12.89 -12.10 6.77
C ASP A 32 -13.34 -11.48 5.45
N VAL A 33 -13.07 -12.18 4.34
CA VAL A 33 -13.41 -11.73 2.97
C VAL A 33 -14.93 -11.59 2.79
N SER A 34 -15.74 -12.34 3.54
CA SER A 34 -17.21 -12.28 3.44
C SER A 34 -17.78 -11.06 4.14
N LYS A 35 -17.16 -10.65 5.25
CA LYS A 35 -17.60 -9.49 6.05
C LYS A 35 -16.87 -8.20 5.69
N GLY A 36 -15.79 -8.26 4.90
CA GLY A 36 -14.97 -7.08 4.59
C GLY A 36 -14.35 -6.50 5.87
N SER A 37 -13.81 -7.35 6.74
CA SER A 37 -13.28 -6.91 8.04
C SER A 37 -12.07 -7.72 8.46
N PHE A 38 -11.08 -7.08 9.10
CA PHE A 38 -10.00 -7.78 9.77
C PHE A 38 -10.41 -8.24 11.18
N SER A 39 -10.11 -9.49 11.51
CA SER A 39 -10.30 -10.05 12.84
C SER A 39 -9.55 -9.24 13.90
N ALA A 40 -10.17 -9.05 15.06
CA ALA A 40 -9.44 -8.63 16.25
C ALA A 40 -8.31 -9.64 16.54
N PRO A 41 -7.14 -9.21 17.03
CA PRO A 41 -6.08 -10.15 17.38
C PRO A 41 -6.61 -11.13 18.42
N ALA A 42 -6.37 -12.43 18.21
CA ALA A 42 -6.71 -13.47 19.16
C ALA A 42 -5.79 -13.32 20.38
N SER A 43 -6.24 -12.55 21.37
CA SER A 43 -5.51 -12.15 22.57
C SER A 43 -4.29 -11.24 22.35
N THR A 44 -3.99 -10.45 23.37
CA THR A 44 -2.80 -9.59 23.50
C THR A 44 -1.47 -10.37 23.53
N ALA A 45 -1.50 -11.71 23.50
CA ALA A 45 -0.33 -12.57 23.70
C ALA A 45 0.16 -13.30 22.44
N ALA A 46 -0.60 -13.33 21.33
CA ALA A 46 -0.25 -14.14 20.15
C ALA A 46 0.46 -13.37 19.02
N GLU A 47 0.54 -12.04 19.09
CA GLU A 47 1.20 -11.21 18.06
C GLU A 47 1.87 -9.99 18.73
N PRO A 48 3.20 -10.02 18.99
CA PRO A 48 3.88 -8.86 19.55
C PRO A 48 4.22 -7.88 18.43
N SER A 49 3.31 -7.05 17.92
CA SER A 49 3.73 -6.17 16.80
C SER A 49 2.96 -4.89 16.45
N SER A 50 1.84 -4.54 17.09
CA SER A 50 1.09 -3.32 16.68
C SER A 50 1.03 -2.22 17.73
N ALA A 51 1.66 -2.39 18.89
CA ALA A 51 1.51 -1.50 20.05
C ALA A 51 0.03 -1.26 20.48
N GLY A 52 -0.94 -2.06 20.00
CA GLY A 52 -2.37 -1.83 20.18
C GLY A 52 -3.05 -1.00 19.07
N VAL A 53 -2.30 -0.48 18.10
CA VAL A 53 -2.82 0.32 16.98
C VAL A 53 -3.34 -0.60 15.88
N SER A 54 -4.66 -0.80 15.85
CA SER A 54 -5.33 -1.61 14.82
C SER A 54 -5.09 -1.05 13.41
N LEU A 55 -4.98 0.27 13.27
CA LEU A 55 -4.68 0.96 12.02
C LEU A 55 -3.35 0.48 11.41
N TYR A 56 -2.28 0.39 12.19
CA TYR A 56 -0.96 -0.03 11.69
C TYR A 56 -1.01 -1.42 11.08
N ARG A 57 -1.57 -2.37 11.81
CA ARG A 57 -1.68 -3.77 11.39
C ARG A 57 -2.53 -3.91 10.13
N GLU A 58 -3.70 -3.28 10.12
CA GLU A 58 -4.63 -3.34 8.99
C GLU A 58 -4.02 -2.67 7.75
N ALA A 59 -3.39 -1.51 7.91
CA ALA A 59 -2.71 -0.80 6.82
C ALA A 59 -1.54 -1.60 6.24
N ALA A 60 -0.72 -2.25 7.07
CA ALA A 60 0.40 -3.06 6.61
C ALA A 60 -0.06 -4.30 5.81
N LYS A 61 -1.11 -5.00 6.27
CA LYS A 61 -1.70 -6.13 5.55
C LYS A 61 -2.36 -5.68 4.25
N TRP A 62 -3.15 -4.61 4.33
CA TRP A 62 -3.82 -4.01 3.20
C TRP A 62 -2.84 -3.62 2.08
N ASN A 63 -1.76 -2.92 2.40
CA ASN A 63 -0.73 -2.59 1.41
C ASN A 63 -0.08 -3.81 0.78
N GLY A 64 0.12 -4.88 1.56
CA GLY A 64 0.60 -6.16 1.02
C GLY A 64 -0.34 -6.73 -0.05
N LEU A 65 -1.65 -6.65 0.17
CA LEU A 65 -2.67 -7.10 -0.79
C LEU A 65 -2.71 -6.22 -2.05
N VAL A 66 -2.69 -4.90 -1.89
CA VAL A 66 -2.66 -3.94 -3.01
C VAL A 66 -1.43 -4.18 -3.91
N GLU A 67 -0.27 -4.43 -3.30
CA GLU A 67 0.98 -4.71 -4.03
C GLU A 67 0.97 -6.08 -4.69
N ASN A 68 0.36 -7.09 -4.07
CA ASN A 68 0.15 -8.38 -4.72
C ASN A 68 -0.78 -8.25 -5.94
N SER A 69 -1.87 -7.48 -5.82
CA SER A 69 -2.79 -7.21 -6.94
C SER A 69 -2.07 -6.52 -8.11
N ARG A 70 -1.14 -5.58 -7.84
CA ARG A 70 -0.26 -5.04 -8.89
C ARG A 70 0.61 -6.09 -9.56
N SER A 71 1.28 -6.93 -8.79
CA SER A 71 2.13 -8.01 -9.32
C SER A 71 1.33 -8.99 -10.17
N ASN A 72 0.05 -9.20 -9.82
CA ASN A 72 -0.85 -10.09 -10.53
C ASN A 72 -1.25 -9.57 -11.92
N ILE A 73 -1.10 -8.28 -12.25
CA ILE A 73 -1.47 -7.73 -13.57
C ILE A 73 -0.71 -8.44 -14.69
N ALA A 74 0.62 -8.51 -14.60
CA ALA A 74 1.45 -9.14 -15.62
C ALA A 74 1.23 -10.67 -15.67
N ARG A 75 1.07 -11.31 -14.50
CA ARG A 75 0.78 -12.75 -14.40
C ARG A 75 -0.56 -13.10 -15.04
N LYS A 76 -1.60 -12.28 -14.80
CA LYS A 76 -2.93 -12.44 -15.39
C LYS A 76 -2.85 -12.38 -16.92
N GLN A 77 -2.18 -11.36 -17.46
CA GLN A 77 -1.99 -11.22 -18.90
C GLN A 77 -1.25 -12.42 -19.51
N ALA A 78 -0.21 -12.93 -18.84
CA ALA A 78 0.54 -14.10 -19.30
C ALA A 78 -0.32 -15.38 -19.27
N ALA A 79 -1.12 -15.57 -18.22
CA ALA A 79 -2.04 -16.70 -18.11
C ALA A 79 -3.15 -16.63 -19.18
N GLU A 80 -3.79 -15.48 -19.36
CA GLU A 80 -4.80 -15.24 -20.41
C GLU A 80 -4.23 -15.54 -21.81
N LYS A 81 -3.01 -15.07 -22.10
CA LYS A 81 -2.32 -15.37 -23.36
C LYS A 81 -2.08 -16.87 -23.54
N THR A 82 -1.69 -17.57 -22.48
CA THR A 82 -1.43 -19.02 -22.52
C THR A 82 -2.70 -19.82 -22.78
N ILE A 83 -3.83 -19.41 -22.20
CA ILE A 83 -5.14 -20.04 -22.45
C ILE A 83 -5.58 -19.82 -23.90
N ALA A 84 -5.42 -18.59 -24.41
CA ALA A 84 -5.82 -18.21 -25.76
C ALA A 84 -4.94 -18.85 -26.86
N ASP A 85 -3.71 -19.22 -26.54
CA ASP A 85 -2.79 -19.86 -27.49
C ASP A 85 -3.24 -21.31 -27.79
N ALA A 86 -3.66 -21.56 -29.03
CA ALA A 86 -4.06 -22.90 -29.48
C ALA A 86 -2.91 -23.92 -29.43
N SER A 87 -1.66 -23.47 -29.52
CA SER A 87 -0.46 -24.32 -29.52
C SER A 87 0.07 -24.64 -28.12
N ALA A 88 -0.43 -23.96 -27.08
CA ALA A 88 0.03 -24.17 -25.73
C ALA A 88 -0.30 -25.60 -25.22
N PRO A 89 0.68 -26.31 -24.61
CA PRO A 89 0.46 -27.65 -24.08
C PRO A 89 -0.66 -27.71 -23.03
N PRO A 90 -1.41 -28.83 -22.93
CA PRO A 90 -2.47 -28.98 -21.91
C PRO A 90 -2.01 -28.70 -20.47
N PRO A 91 -0.81 -29.12 -20.02
CA PRO A 91 -0.32 -28.78 -18.68
C PRO A 91 -0.11 -27.28 -18.46
N ALA A 92 0.36 -26.55 -19.49
CA ALA A 92 0.57 -25.11 -19.42
C ALA A 92 -0.78 -24.37 -19.31
N LYS A 93 -1.79 -24.81 -20.06
CA LYS A 93 -3.16 -24.28 -19.94
C LYS A 93 -3.77 -24.57 -18.58
N ALA A 94 -3.58 -25.77 -18.04
CA ALA A 94 -4.07 -26.12 -16.71
C ALA A 94 -3.43 -25.26 -15.62
N GLN A 95 -2.12 -24.96 -15.72
CA GLN A 95 -1.46 -24.05 -14.79
C GLN A 95 -1.96 -22.61 -14.93
N ALA A 96 -2.09 -22.11 -16.17
CA ALA A 96 -2.62 -20.78 -16.42
C ALA A 96 -4.04 -20.60 -15.86
N GLN A 97 -4.89 -21.63 -15.97
CA GLN A 97 -6.23 -21.63 -15.37
C GLN A 97 -6.17 -21.52 -13.84
N LYS A 98 -5.31 -22.28 -13.19
CA LYS A 98 -5.09 -22.17 -11.72
C LYS A 98 -4.59 -20.79 -11.32
N ASP A 99 -3.68 -20.21 -12.10
CA ASP A 99 -3.19 -18.86 -11.85
C ASP A 99 -4.32 -17.83 -11.91
N LEU A 100 -5.21 -17.92 -12.90
CA LEU A 100 -6.37 -17.03 -13.02
C LEU A 100 -7.36 -17.18 -11.85
N GLU A 101 -7.61 -18.41 -11.40
CA GLU A 101 -8.46 -18.68 -10.24
C GLU A 101 -7.86 -18.10 -8.94
N GLN A 102 -6.54 -18.27 -8.74
CA GLN A 102 -5.84 -17.69 -7.60
C GLN A 102 -5.86 -16.16 -7.64
N ILE A 103 -5.62 -15.56 -8.81
CA ILE A 103 -5.66 -14.11 -9.00
C ILE A 103 -7.07 -13.57 -8.71
N ALA A 104 -8.12 -14.26 -9.15
CA ALA A 104 -9.50 -13.86 -8.86
C ALA A 104 -9.81 -13.89 -7.35
N SER A 105 -9.29 -14.89 -6.63
CA SER A 105 -9.39 -14.96 -5.16
C SER A 105 -8.62 -13.81 -4.49
N ASP A 106 -7.39 -13.54 -4.92
CA ASP A 106 -6.57 -12.44 -4.40
C ASP A 106 -7.21 -11.07 -4.63
N ASP A 107 -7.81 -10.86 -5.80
CA ASP A 107 -8.53 -9.64 -6.13
C ASP A 107 -9.77 -9.46 -5.25
N LYS A 108 -10.47 -10.55 -4.90
CA LYS A 108 -11.59 -10.50 -3.95
C LYS A 108 -11.12 -10.14 -2.55
N ALA A 109 -10.01 -10.73 -2.07
CA ALA A 109 -9.43 -10.40 -0.79
C ALA A 109 -8.95 -8.93 -0.74
N THR A 110 -8.32 -8.45 -1.81
CA THR A 110 -7.87 -7.05 -1.93
C THR A 110 -9.05 -6.09 -1.86
N ARG A 111 -10.15 -6.36 -2.58
CA ARG A 111 -11.38 -5.55 -2.48
C ARG A 111 -11.96 -5.55 -1.07
N ALA A 112 -12.09 -6.72 -0.44
CA ALA A 112 -12.61 -6.82 0.92
C ALA A 112 -11.75 -6.04 1.94
N ALA A 113 -10.42 -6.08 1.80
CA ALA A 113 -9.51 -5.30 2.64
C ALA A 113 -9.58 -3.80 2.37
N ASN A 114 -9.74 -3.39 1.10
CA ASN A 114 -9.98 -1.99 0.74
C ASN A 114 -11.19 -1.45 1.50
N ASP A 115 -12.32 -2.16 1.42
CA ASP A 115 -13.57 -1.74 2.05
C ASP A 115 -13.44 -1.71 3.59
N ALA A 116 -12.73 -2.70 4.15
CA ALA A 116 -12.46 -2.80 5.59
C ALA A 116 -11.69 -1.59 6.13
N VAL A 117 -10.68 -1.12 5.40
CA VAL A 117 -9.85 0.02 5.80
C VAL A 117 -10.58 1.33 5.48
N ALA A 118 -11.07 1.49 4.25
CA ALA A 118 -11.68 2.72 3.77
C ALA A 118 -12.90 3.14 4.62
N SER A 119 -13.75 2.19 5.02
CA SER A 119 -14.92 2.46 5.86
C SER A 119 -14.59 3.05 7.24
N LYS A 120 -13.35 2.87 7.72
CA LYS A 120 -12.90 3.33 9.04
C LYS A 120 -12.10 4.64 9.00
N LEU A 121 -11.67 5.11 7.82
CA LEU A 121 -10.80 6.30 7.72
C LEU A 121 -11.49 7.62 8.07
N SER A 122 -12.82 7.64 8.08
CA SER A 122 -13.61 8.75 8.60
C SER A 122 -13.69 8.75 10.13
N ASP A 123 -13.50 7.61 10.81
CA ASP A 123 -13.47 7.54 12.27
C ASP A 123 -12.16 8.14 12.80
N THR A 124 -12.26 9.31 13.42
CA THR A 124 -11.12 10.02 14.00
C THR A 124 -10.41 9.19 15.07
N ARG A 125 -11.09 8.33 15.83
CA ARG A 125 -10.46 7.47 16.84
C ARG A 125 -9.66 6.35 16.18
N TYR A 126 -10.15 5.81 15.06
CA TYR A 126 -9.41 4.82 14.29
C TYR A 126 -8.14 5.44 13.69
N VAL A 127 -8.24 6.64 13.13
CA VAL A 127 -7.10 7.34 12.52
C VAL A 127 -6.11 7.85 13.57
N ALA A 128 -6.58 8.37 14.71
CA ALA A 128 -5.73 8.92 15.75
C ALA A 128 -5.05 7.85 16.63
N GLY A 129 -5.43 6.57 16.50
CA GLY A 129 -4.88 5.50 17.33
C GLY A 129 -5.08 5.79 18.82
N PHE A 130 -3.97 6.09 19.53
CA PHE A 130 -3.97 6.45 20.96
C PHE A 130 -4.32 7.92 21.27
N GLY A 131 -4.65 8.73 20.27
CA GLY A 131 -5.04 10.14 20.46
C GLY A 131 -3.88 11.13 20.46
N ASN A 132 -2.66 10.67 20.19
CA ASN A 132 -1.45 11.48 19.96
C ASN A 132 -0.61 10.82 18.85
N ASN A 133 0.13 11.60 18.06
CA ASN A 133 0.91 11.08 16.92
C ASN A 133 2.18 10.38 17.42
N GLY A 134 2.12 9.08 17.70
CA GLY A 134 3.28 8.21 17.87
C GLY A 134 3.92 7.85 16.52
N GLY A 135 5.10 7.22 16.55
CA GLY A 135 5.76 6.82 15.30
C GLY A 135 5.00 5.71 14.55
N GLU A 136 4.27 4.87 15.25
CA GLU A 136 3.37 3.86 14.68
C GLU A 136 2.23 4.50 13.89
N GLU A 137 1.69 5.63 14.35
CA GLU A 137 0.70 6.40 13.60
C GLU A 137 1.31 6.99 12.32
N TYR A 138 2.51 7.57 12.34
CA TYR A 138 3.17 8.06 11.12
C TYR A 138 3.42 6.94 10.11
N LEU A 139 3.88 5.77 10.57
CA LEU A 139 4.06 4.61 9.70
C LEU A 139 2.72 4.11 9.14
N SER A 140 1.66 4.20 9.93
CA SER A 140 0.30 3.87 9.50
C SER A 140 -0.19 4.86 8.43
N TYR A 141 -0.01 6.16 8.63
CA TYR A 141 -0.39 7.19 7.66
C TYR A 141 0.34 6.97 6.34
N MET A 142 1.63 6.68 6.38
CA MET A 142 2.41 6.35 5.18
C MET A 142 1.82 5.14 4.47
N ASN A 143 1.59 4.04 5.18
CA ASN A 143 1.02 2.84 4.58
C ASN A 143 -0.37 3.12 3.98
N VAL A 144 -1.28 3.75 4.73
CA VAL A 144 -2.63 4.04 4.25
C VAL A 144 -2.59 4.96 3.02
N THR A 145 -1.68 5.93 3.02
CA THR A 145 -1.50 6.88 1.91
C THR A 145 -1.04 6.17 0.65
N GLU A 146 -0.06 5.26 0.73
CA GLU A 146 0.40 4.49 -0.42
C GLU A 146 -0.71 3.63 -1.04
N GLY A 147 -1.50 2.91 -0.23
CA GLY A 147 -2.60 2.13 -0.78
C GLY A 147 -3.73 3.00 -1.35
N MET A 148 -3.99 4.17 -0.76
CA MET A 148 -5.06 5.06 -1.24
C MET A 148 -4.67 5.77 -2.52
N HIS A 149 -3.41 6.18 -2.64
CA HIS A 149 -2.85 6.76 -3.86
C HIS A 149 -3.14 5.87 -5.07
N GLU A 150 -2.99 4.58 -4.87
CA GLU A 150 -3.08 3.58 -5.91
C GLU A 150 -4.51 3.35 -6.36
N ARG A 151 -5.43 3.31 -5.41
CA ARG A 151 -6.87 3.33 -5.68
C ARG A 151 -7.29 4.63 -6.39
N GLY A 152 -6.85 5.78 -5.89
CA GLY A 152 -7.31 7.09 -6.36
C GLY A 152 -8.78 7.35 -6.08
N GLY A 153 -9.37 8.22 -6.90
CA GLY A 153 -10.76 8.65 -6.73
C GLY A 153 -10.94 9.64 -5.58
N LYS A 154 -12.19 9.88 -5.20
CA LYS A 154 -12.56 10.87 -4.19
C LYS A 154 -12.00 10.51 -2.80
N GLU A 155 -11.97 9.23 -2.45
CA GLU A 155 -11.48 8.78 -1.14
C GLU A 155 -9.97 9.04 -0.99
N TRP A 156 -9.21 8.95 -2.08
CA TRP A 156 -7.81 9.38 -2.09
C TRP A 156 -7.69 10.89 -1.87
N GLU A 157 -8.44 11.69 -2.62
CA GLU A 157 -8.39 13.16 -2.51
C GLU A 157 -8.77 13.62 -1.09
N ASP A 158 -9.80 13.02 -0.50
CA ASP A 158 -10.24 13.29 0.87
C ASP A 158 -9.19 12.85 1.91
N TRP A 159 -8.64 11.63 1.77
CA TRP A 159 -7.58 11.12 2.64
C TRP A 159 -6.33 12.00 2.56
N ARG A 160 -5.89 12.36 1.36
CA ARG A 160 -4.74 13.21 1.11
C ARG A 160 -4.91 14.57 1.77
N SER A 161 -6.07 15.21 1.58
CA SER A 161 -6.37 16.51 2.21
C SER A 161 -6.33 16.42 3.73
N LYS A 162 -6.91 15.35 4.31
CA LYS A 162 -6.88 15.08 5.75
C LYS A 162 -5.44 14.90 6.25
N MET A 163 -4.64 14.06 5.59
CA MET A 163 -3.26 13.81 5.98
C MET A 163 -2.36 15.03 5.81
N THR A 164 -2.55 15.88 4.80
CA THR A 164 -1.84 17.16 4.70
C THR A 164 -2.05 17.99 5.97
N LYS A 165 -3.32 18.17 6.37
CA LYS A 165 -3.66 18.96 7.55
C LYS A 165 -3.10 18.34 8.83
N THR A 166 -3.29 17.02 9.00
CA THR A 166 -2.85 16.29 10.19
C THR A 166 -1.33 16.30 10.33
N VAL A 167 -0.59 15.97 9.26
CA VAL A 167 0.86 15.88 9.30
C VAL A 167 1.49 17.28 9.39
N CYS A 168 1.07 18.25 8.55
CA CYS A 168 1.61 19.61 8.65
C CYS A 168 1.30 20.28 9.99
N GLY A 169 0.12 20.04 10.57
CA GLY A 169 -0.25 20.58 11.89
C GLY A 169 0.56 19.99 13.05
N ALA A 170 1.25 18.86 12.84
CA ALA A 170 2.10 18.20 13.83
C ALA A 170 3.60 18.46 13.60
N GLN A 171 3.97 19.31 12.64
CA GLN A 171 5.36 19.64 12.35
C GLN A 171 5.95 20.49 13.48
N ASN A 172 7.16 20.15 13.92
CA ASN A 172 7.93 20.96 14.86
C ASN A 172 8.44 22.24 14.17
N GLU A 173 8.82 23.24 14.96
CA GLU A 173 9.35 24.52 14.46
C GLU A 173 10.61 24.37 13.58
N ASP A 174 11.42 23.34 13.86
CA ASP A 174 12.63 23.02 13.08
C ASP A 174 12.33 22.24 11.78
N GLY A 175 11.05 22.03 11.47
CA GLY A 175 10.58 21.30 10.31
C GLY A 175 10.57 19.78 10.46
N SER A 176 11.00 19.25 11.61
CA SER A 176 10.99 17.81 11.88
C SER A 176 9.62 17.32 12.38
N TRP A 177 9.45 16.00 12.46
CA TRP A 177 8.38 15.36 13.24
C TRP A 177 8.97 14.47 14.31
N ALA A 178 8.24 14.29 15.41
CA ALA A 178 8.59 13.37 16.48
C ALA A 178 7.35 12.60 16.94
N GLY A 179 7.53 11.34 17.30
CA GLY A 179 6.48 10.53 17.87
C GLY A 179 6.32 10.84 19.37
N GLN A 180 5.08 10.84 19.85
CA GLN A 180 4.78 11.11 21.26
C GLN A 180 4.76 9.86 22.13
N HIS A 181 4.68 8.66 21.53
CA HIS A 181 4.72 7.37 22.22
C HIS A 181 5.24 6.26 21.29
N CYS A 182 5.62 5.13 21.90
CA CYS A 182 6.18 3.89 21.32
C CYS A 182 7.42 4.07 20.42
N ILE A 183 7.30 4.65 19.22
CA ILE A 183 8.43 5.11 18.39
C ILE A 183 8.50 6.65 18.44
N THR A 184 9.53 7.20 19.11
CA THR A 184 9.65 8.66 19.34
C THR A 184 10.76 9.33 18.53
N GLY A 185 11.57 8.57 17.79
CA GLY A 185 12.75 9.08 17.10
C GLY A 185 12.42 10.07 15.97
N ARG A 186 13.06 11.25 15.99
CA ARG A 186 12.84 12.31 14.98
C ARG A 186 13.12 11.87 13.55
N THR A 187 14.22 11.16 13.31
CA THR A 187 14.61 10.72 11.97
C THR A 187 13.53 9.85 11.33
N PHE A 188 13.03 8.87 12.07
CA PHE A 188 11.99 7.96 11.59
C PHE A 188 10.67 8.67 11.32
N CYS A 189 10.20 9.49 12.28
CA CYS A 189 8.93 10.20 12.16
C CYS A 189 8.98 11.24 11.03
N THR A 190 10.12 11.93 10.87
CA THR A 190 10.32 12.88 9.78
C THR A 190 10.30 12.18 8.43
N ALA A 191 11.01 11.06 8.28
CA ALA A 191 11.03 10.31 7.02
C ALA A 191 9.63 9.81 6.63
N THR A 192 8.87 9.24 7.57
CA THR A 192 7.52 8.72 7.33
C THR A 192 6.50 9.84 7.08
N ALA A 193 6.60 10.98 7.77
CA ALA A 193 5.81 12.17 7.48
C ALA A 193 6.06 12.71 6.07
N LEU A 194 7.33 12.82 5.67
CA LEU A 194 7.70 13.24 4.31
C LEU A 194 7.19 12.25 3.27
N LEU A 195 7.37 10.94 3.47
CA LEU A 195 6.85 9.93 2.55
C LEU A 195 5.32 10.03 2.42
N THR A 196 4.61 10.28 3.52
CA THR A 196 3.15 10.52 3.52
C THR A 196 2.78 11.76 2.70
N LEU A 197 3.52 12.86 2.85
CA LEU A 197 3.23 14.13 2.19
C LEU A 197 3.64 14.17 0.71
N LEU A 198 4.61 13.35 0.30
CA LEU A 198 5.17 13.35 -1.04
C LEU A 198 4.51 12.35 -1.99
N VAL A 199 3.55 11.54 -1.52
CA VAL A 199 2.78 10.67 -2.42
C VAL A 199 1.82 11.52 -3.26
N GLU A 200 1.96 11.47 -4.59
CA GLU A 200 1.20 12.24 -5.56
C GLU A 200 0.55 11.35 -6.62
N LYS A 201 -0.75 11.57 -6.91
CA LYS A 201 -1.47 10.84 -7.97
C LYS A 201 -1.72 11.74 -9.17
N GLY A 202 -0.81 11.77 -10.16
CA GLY A 202 -1.04 12.12 -11.57
C GLY A 202 -1.60 13.51 -11.96
N LYS A 203 -2.37 14.19 -11.10
CA LYS A 203 -2.85 15.57 -11.28
C LYS A 203 -1.87 16.59 -10.69
N ASP A 204 -1.03 16.20 -9.74
CA ASP A 204 -0.04 17.07 -9.10
C ASP A 204 1.21 17.27 -10.00
N ASN A 205 1.56 16.26 -10.81
CA ASN A 205 2.64 16.32 -11.80
C ASN A 205 2.31 17.11 -13.08
N ALA A 206 1.06 17.54 -13.28
CA ALA A 206 0.70 18.40 -14.41
C ALA A 206 1.38 19.78 -14.33
N GLY A 207 1.78 20.22 -13.13
CA GLY A 207 2.55 21.45 -12.93
C GLY A 207 4.06 21.32 -13.17
N LEU A 208 4.62 20.10 -13.19
CA LEU A 208 6.06 19.85 -13.34
C LEU A 208 6.48 19.50 -14.78
N SER A 209 5.54 19.46 -15.74
CA SER A 209 5.80 19.07 -17.13
C SER A 209 5.81 20.24 -18.13
N SER A 210 6.08 21.50 -17.73
CA SER A 210 6.05 22.63 -18.68
C SER A 210 7.28 23.56 -18.74
N THR A 211 8.41 23.29 -18.07
CA THR A 211 9.55 24.23 -18.11
C THR A 211 10.88 23.67 -18.62
N ASN A 212 10.98 22.41 -19.05
CA ASN A 212 12.18 21.91 -19.72
C ASN A 212 12.01 21.90 -21.25
N ALA A 213 11.84 23.08 -21.84
CA ALA A 213 12.21 23.28 -23.23
C ALA A 213 13.75 23.44 -23.28
N PRO A 214 14.48 22.70 -24.12
CA PRO A 214 15.91 22.91 -24.28
C PRO A 214 16.16 24.33 -24.80
N ALA A 215 17.05 25.06 -24.14
CA ALA A 215 17.48 26.37 -24.59
C ALA A 215 17.97 26.30 -26.04
N ALA A 216 17.44 27.17 -26.89
CA ALA A 216 17.84 27.26 -28.29
C ALA A 216 19.37 27.53 -28.39
N PRO A 217 20.06 26.93 -29.37
CA PRO A 217 21.50 27.13 -29.51
C PRO A 217 21.79 28.58 -29.88
N VAL A 218 22.66 29.22 -29.09
CA VAL A 218 23.18 30.56 -29.37
C VAL A 218 24.04 30.48 -30.63
N ALA A 219 23.57 31.09 -31.71
CA ALA A 219 24.36 31.28 -32.92
C ALA A 219 25.46 32.33 -32.64
N VAL A 220 26.72 31.87 -32.62
CA VAL A 220 27.87 32.76 -32.61
C VAL A 220 28.06 33.27 -34.05
N LYS A 221 28.03 34.60 -34.20
CA LYS A 221 28.46 35.30 -35.42
C LYS A 221 29.97 35.46 -35.44
#